data_AF-A0A353PAV8-F1
#
_entry.id   AF-A0A353PAV8-F1
#
_cell.length_a   1.000
_cell.length_b   1.000
_cell.length_c   1.000
_cell.angle_alpha   90.00
_cell.angle_beta   90.00
_cell.angle_gamma   90.00
#
_symmetry.space_group_name_H-M   'P 1'
#
loop_
_entity.id
_entity.type
_entity.pdbx_description
1 polymer ?
#
loop_
_entity_poly.entity_id
_entity_poly.type
_entity_poly.pdbx_seq_one_letter_code
_entity_poly.pdbx_strand_id
1 'polypeptide(L)'
;MGHDTLPWHLPPGWPLILGALVLAGCPRRLRAWLLPIPALLALMHLDQFNSGTFGQVSLLGKTLVTARLDALSAPFAWLFGFAALAGSIYLRSSPRRLE
;
A
#
# COMPACT_ATOMS: atom_id res chain seq x y z
N MET A 1 24.71 19.09 -9.23
CA MET A 1 24.38 18.01 -8.26
C MET A 1 23.01 17.47 -8.65
N GLY A 2 23.00 16.50 -9.58
CA GLY A 2 21.78 15.91 -10.11
C GLY A 2 21.25 14.87 -9.14
N HIS A 3 20.12 15.20 -8.50
CA HIS A 3 19.15 14.21 -8.06
C HIS A 3 18.05 14.15 -9.12
N ASP A 4 18.44 13.74 -10.34
CA ASP A 4 17.50 13.03 -11.18
C ASP A 4 17.19 11.71 -10.47
N THR A 5 16.04 11.08 -10.79
CA THR A 5 15.53 9.80 -10.25
C THR A 5 14.65 10.01 -9.01
N LEU A 6 13.31 10.05 -9.04
CA LEU A 6 12.31 9.40 -9.90
C LEU A 6 10.97 10.18 -9.82
N PRO A 7 10.17 10.30 -10.89
CA PRO A 7 8.93 11.11 -10.93
C PRO A 7 7.74 10.52 -10.14
N TRP A 8 7.98 9.55 -9.26
CA TRP A 8 6.93 8.76 -8.62
C TRP A 8 7.06 8.74 -7.11
N HIS A 9 6.74 9.84 -6.44
CA HIS A 9 6.32 9.76 -5.03
C HIS A 9 5.04 8.91 -4.96
N LEU A 10 5.20 7.59 -4.91
CA LEU A 10 4.11 6.63 -4.94
C LEU A 10 3.33 6.77 -3.63
N PRO A 11 2.00 6.86 -3.68
CA PRO A 11 1.20 6.89 -2.47
C PRO A 11 1.47 5.64 -1.62
N PRO A 12 1.39 5.75 -0.29
CA PRO A 12 1.63 4.62 0.62
C PRO A 12 0.67 3.43 0.40
N GLY A 13 -0.45 3.63 -0.31
CA GLY A 13 -1.37 2.56 -0.69
C GLY A 13 -0.92 1.73 -1.91
N TRP A 14 0.09 2.16 -2.65
CA TRP A 14 0.54 1.48 -3.86
C TRP A 14 1.06 0.05 -3.65
N PRO A 15 1.81 -0.26 -2.57
CA PRO A 15 2.22 -1.64 -2.26
C PRO A 15 1.03 -2.59 -2.08
N LEU A 16 -0.10 -2.12 -1.54
CA LEU A 16 -1.32 -2.92 -1.42
C LEU A 16 -1.95 -3.20 -2.79
N ILE A 17 -2.01 -2.19 -3.66
CA ILE A 17 -2.57 -2.31 -5.01
C ILE A 17 -1.73 -3.26 -5.87
N LEU A 18 -0.41 -3.04 -5.93
CA LEU A 18 0.50 -3.92 -6.66
C LEU A 18 0.49 -5.33 -6.07
N GLY A 19 0.50 -5.43 -4.74
CA GLY A 19 0.38 -6.67 -4.02
C GLY A 19 -0.84 -7.48 -4.43
N ALA A 20 -2.02 -6.83 -4.42
CA ALA A 20 -3.27 -7.46 -4.82
C ALA A 20 -3.25 -7.91 -6.29
N LEU A 21 -2.68 -7.09 -7.18
CA LEU A 21 -2.57 -7.42 -8.60
C LEU A 21 -1.68 -8.65 -8.84
N VAL A 22 -0.51 -8.69 -8.19
CA VAL A 22 0.40 -9.86 -8.26
C VAL A 22 -0.27 -11.10 -7.69
N LEU A 23 -1.00 -10.96 -6.58
CA LEU A 23 -1.68 -12.06 -5.89
C LEU A 23 -2.85 -12.62 -6.71
N ALA A 24 -3.55 -11.77 -7.47
CA ALA A 24 -4.62 -12.18 -8.37
C ALA A 24 -4.11 -13.14 -9.45
N GLY A 25 -2.89 -12.95 -9.96
CA GLY A 25 -2.25 -13.85 -10.92
C GLY A 25 -1.63 -15.13 -10.31
N CYS A 26 -1.50 -15.22 -8.99
CA CYS A 26 -0.73 -16.26 -8.33
C CYS A 26 -1.55 -17.54 -8.04
N PRO A 27 -1.00 -18.77 -8.14
CA PRO A 27 -1.71 -19.99 -7.78
C PRO A 27 -2.10 -20.07 -6.29
N ARG A 28 -3.23 -20.73 -6.00
CA ARG A 28 -3.87 -20.79 -4.67
C ARG A 28 -2.98 -21.36 -3.54
N ARG A 29 -1.93 -22.11 -3.90
CA ARG A 29 -0.93 -22.66 -2.96
C ARG A 29 0.03 -21.60 -2.44
N LEU A 30 0.45 -20.67 -3.31
CA LEU A 30 1.38 -19.60 -2.98
C LEU A 30 0.68 -18.38 -2.37
N ARG A 31 -0.59 -18.13 -2.73
CA ARG A 31 -1.38 -17.01 -2.20
C ARG A 31 -1.41 -16.94 -0.68
N ALA A 32 -1.49 -18.08 0.01
CA ALA A 32 -1.54 -18.12 1.48
C ALA A 32 -0.27 -17.58 2.15
N TRP A 33 0.89 -17.73 1.50
CA TRP A 33 2.18 -17.24 1.98
C TRP A 33 2.45 -15.80 1.54
N LEU A 34 1.98 -15.41 0.36
CA LEU A 34 2.20 -14.09 -0.22
C LEU A 34 1.21 -13.02 0.27
N LEU A 35 0.05 -13.42 0.81
CA LEU A 35 -1.00 -12.50 1.28
C LEU A 35 -0.54 -11.42 2.30
N PRO A 36 0.25 -11.74 3.34
CA PRO A 36 0.66 -10.74 4.34
C PRO A 36 1.78 -9.82 3.84
N ILE A 37 2.53 -10.22 2.81
CA ILE A 37 3.68 -9.50 2.27
C ILE A 37 3.33 -8.07 1.84
N PRO A 38 2.28 -7.80 1.05
CA PRO A 38 1.95 -6.44 0.64
C PRO A 38 1.51 -5.54 1.80
N ALA A 39 0.84 -6.11 2.81
CA ALA A 39 0.48 -5.35 4.01
C ALA A 39 1.71 -4.95 4.84
N LEU A 40 2.67 -5.87 4.99
CA LEU A 40 3.96 -5.57 5.61
C LEU A 40 4.73 -4.50 4.83
N LEU A 41 4.82 -4.64 3.50
CA LEU A 41 5.48 -3.66 2.65
C LEU A 41 4.83 -2.29 2.77
N ALA A 42 3.49 -2.20 2.81
CA ALA A 42 2.78 -0.94 2.99
C ALA A 42 3.10 -0.26 4.33
N LEU A 43 3.15 -1.03 5.43
CA LEU A 43 3.53 -0.51 6.75
C LEU A 43 4.98 -0.02 6.79
N MET A 44 5.92 -0.76 6.18
CA MET A 44 7.31 -0.33 6.07
C MET A 44 7.47 0.90 5.17
N HIS A 45 6.63 1.03 4.14
CA HIS A 45 6.60 2.22 3.28
C HIS A 45 6.10 3.45 4.05
N LEU A 46 5.09 3.28 4.91
CA LEU A 46 4.51 4.34 5.74
C LEU A 46 5.53 4.98 6.69
N ASP A 47 6.41 4.17 7.28
CA ASP A 47 7.45 4.65 8.20
C ASP A 47 8.49 5.56 7.52
N GLN A 48 8.70 5.38 6.21
CA GLN A 48 9.68 6.13 5.43
C GLN A 48 9.18 7.51 4.96
N PHE A 49 7.89 7.81 5.13
CA PHE A 49 7.31 9.07 4.66
C PHE A 49 7.13 10.09 5.78
N ASN A 50 7.81 11.23 5.61
CA ASN A 50 7.46 12.44 6.34
C ASN A 50 6.21 13.08 5.70
N SER A 51 5.38 13.74 6.52
CA SER A 51 4.09 14.32 6.10
C SER A 51 4.28 15.21 4.85
N GLY A 52 3.48 15.01 3.80
CA GLY A 52 3.71 15.63 2.49
C GLY A 52 2.65 15.35 1.43
N THR A 53 2.85 15.91 0.24
CA THR A 53 1.98 15.67 -0.93
C THR A 53 2.66 14.73 -1.92
N PHE A 54 1.90 13.77 -2.44
CA PHE A 54 2.37 12.68 -3.30
C PHE A 54 1.59 12.70 -4.63
N GLY A 55 2.32 12.58 -5.73
CA GLY A 55 1.77 12.56 -7.08
C GLY A 55 1.13 13.88 -7.47
N GLN A 56 1.94 14.87 -7.81
CA GLN A 56 1.43 16.12 -8.37
C GLN A 56 1.44 16.03 -9.90
N VAL A 57 0.26 16.14 -10.50
CA VAL A 57 0.10 16.14 -11.97
C VAL A 57 -0.55 17.45 -12.38
N SER A 58 0.10 18.21 -13.25
CA SER A 58 -0.49 19.41 -13.84
C SER A 58 -1.32 19.03 -15.06
N LEU A 59 -2.63 19.22 -15.00
CA LEU A 59 -3.55 19.04 -16.13
C LEU A 59 -4.30 20.35 -16.37
N LEU A 60 -4.32 20.82 -17.62
CA LEU A 60 -5.10 22.00 -18.04
C LEU A 60 -4.82 23.25 -17.18
N GLY A 61 -3.56 23.43 -16.75
CA GLY A 61 -3.16 24.56 -15.90
C GLY A 61 -3.58 24.44 -14.43
N LYS A 62 -4.17 23.33 -14.00
CA LYS A 62 -4.49 23.02 -12.60
C LYS A 62 -3.58 21.91 -12.08
N THR A 63 -3.09 22.09 -10.86
CA THR A 63 -2.30 21.07 -10.16
C THR A 63 -3.24 20.09 -9.45
N LEU A 64 -3.29 18.84 -9.93
CA LEU A 64 -3.95 17.76 -9.22
C LEU A 64 -2.96 17.11 -8.27
N VAL A 65 -3.31 17.04 -6.99
CA VAL A 65 -2.58 16.29 -5.98
C VAL A 65 -3.29 14.96 -5.80
N THR A 66 -2.60 13.86 -6.12
CA THR A 66 -3.18 12.52 -6.17
C THR A 66 -3.34 11.92 -4.78
N ALA A 67 -2.40 12.18 -3.88
CA ALA A 67 -2.49 11.79 -2.48
C ALA A 67 -1.81 12.84 -1.59
N ARG A 68 -2.36 13.08 -0.41
CA ARG A 68 -1.77 13.95 0.60
C ARG A 68 -1.76 13.23 1.93
N LEU A 69 -0.60 13.23 2.58
CA LEU A 69 -0.39 12.62 3.89
C LEU A 69 -0.13 13.73 4.90
N ASP A 70 -1.18 14.14 5.60
CA ASP A 70 -1.09 15.07 6.73
C ASP A 70 -1.09 14.32 8.06
N ALA A 71 -0.75 15.02 9.15
CA ALA A 71 -0.73 14.48 10.51
C ALA A 71 -2.06 13.82 10.93
N LEU A 72 -3.20 14.27 10.38
CA LEU A 72 -4.50 13.67 10.62
C LEU A 72 -4.73 12.38 9.83
N SER A 73 -4.19 12.27 8.62
CA SER A 73 -4.34 11.11 7.74
C SER A 73 -3.37 9.97 8.09
N ALA A 74 -2.22 10.30 8.67
CA ALA A 74 -1.22 9.33 9.12
C ALA A 74 -1.79 8.22 10.03
N PRO A 75 -2.54 8.51 11.12
CA PRO A 75 -3.09 7.45 11.98
C PRO A 75 -4.07 6.54 11.24
N PHE A 76 -4.85 7.06 10.28
CA PHE A 76 -5.73 6.22 9.46
C PHE A 76 -4.94 5.29 8.55
N ALA A 77 -3.84 5.76 7.95
CA ALA A 77 -2.99 4.91 7.12
C ALA A 77 -2.37 3.76 7.92
N TRP A 78 -1.92 4.03 9.15
CA TRP A 78 -1.49 3.00 10.09
C TRP A 78 -2.62 2.02 10.45
N LEU A 79 -3.81 2.53 10.78
CA LEU A 79 -4.97 1.71 11.12
C LEU A 79 -5.34 0.75 9.97
N PHE A 80 -5.40 1.24 8.75
CA PHE A 80 -5.70 0.41 7.57
C PHE A 80 -4.58 -0.58 7.25
N GLY A 81 -3.30 -0.19 7.41
CA GLY A 81 -2.16 -1.09 7.26
C GLY A 81 -2.23 -2.27 8.24
N PHE A 82 -2.52 -1.99 9.52
CA PHE A 82 -2.71 -3.04 10.53
C PHE A 82 -3.94 -3.89 10.27
N ALA A 83 -5.07 -3.29 9.87
CA ALA A 83 -6.28 -4.03 9.52
C ALA A 83 -6.04 -4.99 8.33
N ALA A 84 -5.33 -4.53 7.30
CA ALA A 84 -4.95 -5.35 6.15
C ALA A 84 -4.02 -6.52 6.55
N LEU A 85 -3.05 -6.26 7.44
CA LEU A 85 -2.15 -7.29 7.95
C LEU A 85 -2.90 -8.32 8.80
N ALA A 86 -3.73 -7.86 9.74
CA ALA A 86 -4.55 -8.71 10.60
C ALA A 86 -5.50 -9.58 9.78
N GLY A 87 -6.20 -9.01 8.81
CA GLY A 87 -7.06 -9.76 7.88
C GLY A 87 -6.30 -10.81 7.08
N SER A 88 -5.08 -10.48 6.62
CA SER A 88 -4.23 -11.41 5.86
C SER A 88 -3.75 -12.58 6.72
N ILE A 89 -3.38 -12.31 7.98
CA ILE A 89 -2.99 -13.35 8.94
C ILE A 89 -4.19 -14.22 9.30
N TYR A 90 -5.35 -13.60 9.57
CA TYR A 90 -6.58 -14.32 9.91
C TYR A 90 -7.00 -15.27 8.80
N LEU A 91 -7.05 -14.80 7.54
CA LEU A 91 -7.42 -15.62 6.39
C LEU A 91 -6.47 -16.82 6.19
N ARG A 92 -5.20 -16.64 6.52
CA ARG A 92 -4.21 -17.73 6.51
C ARG A 92 -4.45 -18.73 7.64
N SER A 93 -4.77 -18.25 8.85
CA SER A 93 -4.96 -19.11 10.03
C SER A 93 -6.29 -19.85 10.07
N SER A 94 -7.32 -19.30 9.44
CA SER A 94 -8.65 -19.89 9.46
C SER A 94 -8.64 -21.22 8.68
N PRO A 95 -8.92 -22.36 9.32
CA PRO A 95 -9.09 -23.62 8.61
C PRO A 95 -10.21 -23.41 7.58
N ARG A 96 -9.94 -23.73 6.32
CA ARG A 96 -10.89 -23.57 5.22
C ARG A 96 -12.09 -24.48 5.47
N ARG A 97 -13.08 -23.96 6.20
CA ARG A 97 -14.41 -24.54 6.33
C ARG A 97 -15.15 -24.23 5.02
N LEU A 98 -14.80 -24.98 3.98
CA LEU A 98 -15.53 -25.00 2.71
C LEU A 98 -16.52 -26.17 2.82
N GLU A 99 -17.77 -25.81 3.08
CA GLU A 99 -18.93 -26.54 2.54
C GLU A 99 -19.17 -26.08 1.10
#